data_AF-A0A7V1M0I1-F1
#
_entry.id   AF-A0A7V1M0I1-F1
#
_cell.length_a   1.000
_cell.length_b   1.000
_cell.length_c   1.000
_cell.angle_alpha   90.00
_cell.angle_beta   90.00
_cell.angle_gamma   90.00
#
_symmetry.space_group_name_H-M   'P 1'
#
loop_
_entity.id
_entity.type
_entity.pdbx_description
1 polymer ?
#
loop_
_entity_poly.entity_id
_entity_poly.type
_entity_poly.pdbx_seq_one_letter_code
_entity_poly.pdbx_strand_id
1 'polypeptide(L)'
;MMHETLADIAMPMARVYGLYPLASVLPIVAVEWVVYRLREGPTWRRWFFRVAAANAVSAMVGIPFAFLMYYLSLEVEWINVTPLVVTVPFYILSVYVEQMVMVREAEHAGQTPPRFSTAWLANGVSYAGLVAFWLVMVGW
;
A
#
# COMPACT_ATOMS: atom_id res chain seq x y z
N MET A 1 20.31 34.05 -3.74
CA MET A 1 20.67 32.64 -3.94
C MET A 1 20.22 31.90 -2.69
N MET A 2 19.11 31.18 -2.78
CA MET A 2 18.50 30.51 -1.64
C MET A 2 19.22 29.18 -1.40
N HIS A 3 19.98 29.09 -0.31
CA HIS A 3 20.37 27.82 0.28
C HIS A 3 19.16 27.28 1.05
N GLU A 4 18.18 26.72 0.35
CA GLU A 4 17.27 25.80 1.03
C GLU A 4 18.11 24.58 1.41
N THR A 5 18.23 24.33 2.71
CA THR A 5 18.90 23.12 3.17
C THR A 5 18.01 21.92 2.87
N LEU A 6 18.60 20.73 2.70
CA LEU A 6 17.85 19.47 2.58
C LEU A 6 16.78 19.33 3.68
N ALA A 7 17.02 19.90 4.86
CA ALA A 7 16.09 19.94 5.98
C ALA A 7 14.84 20.81 5.73
N ASP A 8 14.96 21.92 5.00
CA ASP A 8 13.86 22.84 4.70
C ASP A 8 12.87 22.24 3.70
N ILE A 9 13.36 21.41 2.77
CA ILE A 9 12.53 20.62 1.84
C ILE A 9 12.00 19.36 2.54
N ALA A 10 12.83 18.69 3.34
CA ALA A 10 12.49 17.41 3.96
C ALA A 10 11.44 17.51 5.07
N MET A 11 11.39 18.59 5.87
CA MET A 11 10.42 18.68 6.99
C MET A 11 8.95 18.86 6.55
N PRO A 12 8.62 19.75 5.60
CA PRO A 12 7.27 19.84 5.04
C PRO A 12 6.86 18.54 4.36
N MET A 13 7.80 17.95 3.60
CA MET A 13 7.61 16.66 2.96
C MET A 13 7.39 15.55 3.99
N ALA A 14 8.13 15.47 5.08
CA ALA A 14 7.91 14.44 6.10
C ALA A 14 6.53 14.54 6.79
N ARG A 15 5.98 15.74 6.95
CA ARG A 15 4.61 15.89 7.47
C ARG A 15 3.54 15.48 6.46
N VAL A 16 3.73 15.88 5.20
CA VAL A 16 2.82 15.51 4.09
C VAL A 16 2.92 14.01 3.81
N TYR A 17 4.11 13.44 3.71
CA TYR A 17 4.37 12.02 3.41
C TYR A 17 4.43 11.11 4.64
N GLY A 18 4.32 11.64 5.85
CA GLY A 18 4.23 10.82 7.07
C GLY A 18 2.79 10.48 7.42
N LEU A 19 1.95 11.51 7.57
CA LEU A 19 0.57 11.34 8.03
C LEU A 19 -0.40 10.96 6.90
N TYR A 20 -0.29 11.56 5.71
CA TYR A 20 -1.21 11.22 4.62
C TYR A 20 -1.07 9.78 4.15
N PRO A 21 0.13 9.22 3.97
CA PRO A 21 0.24 7.82 3.56
C PRO A 21 -0.33 6.86 4.59
N LEU A 22 -0.09 7.09 5.88
CA LEU A 22 -0.71 6.29 6.95
C LEU A 22 -2.23 6.43 6.98
N ALA A 23 -2.77 7.64 6.77
CA ALA A 23 -4.21 7.85 6.66
C ALA A 23 -4.78 7.16 5.40
N SER A 24 -4.04 7.14 4.29
CA SER A 24 -4.43 6.49 3.04
C SER A 24 -4.41 4.96 3.11
N VAL A 25 -3.70 4.38 4.08
CA VAL A 25 -3.75 2.94 4.38
C VAL A 25 -5.11 2.55 4.97
N LEU A 26 -5.80 3.44 5.70
CA LEU A 26 -7.07 3.09 6.35
C LEU A 26 -8.17 2.68 5.34
N PRO A 27 -8.42 3.43 4.24
CA PRO A 27 -9.32 2.99 3.18
C PRO A 27 -8.92 1.65 2.56
N ILE A 28 -7.63 1.42 2.31
CA ILE A 28 -7.12 0.17 1.74
C ILE A 28 -7.45 -1.00 2.67
N VAL A 29 -7.08 -0.87 3.96
CA VAL A 29 -7.37 -1.88 4.98
C VAL A 29 -8.86 -2.16 5.08
N ALA A 30 -9.70 -1.14 5.02
CA ALA A 30 -11.16 -1.30 5.07
C ALA A 30 -11.69 -2.09 3.86
N VAL A 31 -11.22 -1.76 2.65
CA VAL A 31 -11.61 -2.45 1.40
C VAL A 31 -11.18 -3.91 1.43
N GLU A 32 -9.91 -4.19 1.75
CA GLU A 32 -9.38 -5.55 1.80
C GLU A 32 -10.08 -6.37 2.87
N TRP A 33 -10.27 -5.79 4.05
CA TRP A 33 -11.03 -6.45 5.12
C TRP A 33 -12.45 -6.85 4.67
N VAL A 34 -13.14 -6.00 3.92
CA VAL A 34 -14.46 -6.34 3.33
C VAL A 34 -14.33 -7.48 2.33
N VAL A 35 -13.32 -7.47 1.45
CA VAL A 35 -13.09 -8.55 0.47
C VAL A 35 -12.85 -9.89 1.18
N TYR A 36 -11.96 -9.91 2.18
CA TYR A 36 -11.71 -11.11 2.98
C TYR A 36 -12.95 -11.58 3.74
N ARG A 37 -13.73 -10.65 4.30
CA ARG A 37 -14.99 -10.99 4.97
C ARG A 37 -15.99 -11.65 4.03
N LEU A 38 -16.11 -11.16 2.80
CA LEU A 38 -17.06 -11.69 1.81
C LEU A 38 -16.61 -13.03 1.22
N ARG A 39 -15.30 -13.28 1.11
CA ARG A 39 -14.76 -14.48 0.47
C ARG A 39 -14.43 -15.62 1.42
N GLU A 40 -13.95 -15.31 2.63
CA GLU A 40 -13.41 -16.30 3.58
C GLU A 40 -14.30 -16.50 4.83
N GLY A 41 -15.35 -15.69 5.01
CA GLY A 41 -16.42 -15.95 5.98
C GLY A 41 -16.22 -15.35 7.40
N PRO A 42 -16.87 -15.93 8.43
CA PRO A 42 -17.13 -15.27 9.72
C PRO A 42 -15.91 -15.08 10.65
N THR A 43 -14.73 -15.62 10.32
CA THR A 43 -13.47 -15.40 11.05
C THR A 43 -12.88 -13.97 10.85
N TRP A 44 -13.62 -13.08 10.18
CA TRP A 44 -13.25 -11.71 9.76
C TRP A 44 -12.68 -10.78 10.82
N ARG A 45 -13.07 -10.91 12.10
CA ARG A 45 -12.60 -9.99 13.16
C ARG A 45 -11.09 -10.10 13.39
N ARG A 46 -10.53 -11.29 13.19
CA ARG A 46 -9.08 -11.53 13.29
C ARG A 46 -8.35 -11.13 12.00
N TRP A 47 -9.05 -11.17 10.86
CA TRP A 47 -8.51 -10.74 9.58
C TRP A 47 -8.26 -9.23 9.51
N PHE A 48 -9.06 -8.40 10.18
CA PHE A 48 -8.85 -6.95 10.19
C PHE A 48 -7.44 -6.55 10.65
N PHE A 49 -6.98 -7.04 11.80
CA PHE A 49 -5.65 -6.69 12.32
C PHE A 49 -4.52 -7.27 11.45
N ARG A 50 -4.76 -8.39 10.78
CA ARG A 50 -3.79 -9.03 9.88
C ARG A 50 -3.63 -8.26 8.57
N VAL A 51 -4.76 -7.86 7.97
CA VAL A 51 -4.80 -6.95 6.82
C VAL A 51 -4.13 -5.62 7.18
N ALA A 52 -4.45 -5.06 8.35
CA ALA A 52 -3.83 -3.82 8.83
C ALA A 52 -2.31 -3.97 9.00
N ALA A 53 -1.84 -5.07 9.60
CA ALA A 53 -0.42 -5.34 9.76
C ALA A 53 0.30 -5.54 8.42
N ALA A 54 -0.28 -6.29 7.48
CA ALA A 54 0.27 -6.49 6.15
C ALA A 54 0.41 -5.15 5.39
N ASN A 55 -0.62 -4.32 5.43
CA ASN A 55 -0.58 -3.00 4.82
C ASN A 55 0.38 -2.04 5.51
N ALA A 56 0.51 -2.10 6.84
CA ALA A 56 1.50 -1.32 7.57
C ALA A 56 2.93 -1.71 7.17
N VAL A 57 3.22 -3.02 7.07
CA VAL A 57 4.52 -3.53 6.60
C VAL A 57 4.80 -3.07 5.17
N SER A 58 3.82 -3.20 4.27
CA SER A 58 3.93 -2.67 2.91
C SER A 58 4.19 -1.16 2.93
N ALA A 59 3.42 -0.37 3.67
CA ALA A 59 3.61 1.08 3.74
C ALA A 59 5.00 1.48 4.26
N MET A 60 5.52 0.78 5.28
CA MET A 60 6.87 1.03 5.83
C MET A 60 7.99 0.80 4.81
N VAL A 61 7.80 -0.07 3.82
CA VAL A 61 8.78 -0.32 2.75
C VAL A 61 8.50 0.55 1.53
N GLY A 62 7.22 0.67 1.15
CA GLY A 62 6.78 1.37 -0.05
C GLY A 62 6.95 2.87 0.01
N ILE A 63 6.70 3.51 1.16
CA ILE A 63 6.83 4.97 1.30
C ILE A 63 8.30 5.40 1.15
N PRO A 64 9.27 4.83 1.88
CA PRO A 64 10.68 5.18 1.67
C PRO A 64 11.17 4.88 0.25
N PHE A 65 10.72 3.76 -0.34
CA PHE A 65 11.10 3.40 -1.70
C PHE A 65 10.53 4.37 -2.73
N ALA A 66 9.26 4.75 -2.63
CA ALA A 66 8.65 5.76 -3.48
C ALA A 66 9.36 7.12 -3.35
N PHE A 67 9.79 7.49 -2.14
CA PHE A 67 10.54 8.73 -1.92
C PHE A 67 11.93 8.69 -2.55
N LEU A 68 12.65 7.57 -2.39
CA LEU A 68 13.94 7.36 -3.06
C LEU A 68 13.79 7.46 -4.58
N MET A 69 12.76 6.81 -5.13
CA MET A 69 12.50 6.83 -6.58
C MET A 69 12.06 8.19 -7.09
N TYR A 70 11.28 8.94 -6.31
CA TYR A 70 10.97 10.33 -6.60
C TYR A 70 12.25 11.16 -6.70
N TYR A 71 13.13 11.06 -5.69
CA TYR A 71 14.42 11.76 -5.68
C TYR A 71 15.28 11.40 -6.89
N LEU A 72 15.40 10.10 -7.21
CA LEU A 72 16.12 9.63 -8.40
C LEU A 72 15.48 10.10 -9.72
N SER A 73 14.16 10.31 -9.75
CA SER A 73 13.44 10.77 -10.94
C SER A 73 13.52 12.27 -11.18
N LEU A 74 13.87 13.07 -10.16
CA LEU A 74 14.06 14.52 -10.34
C LEU A 74 15.21 14.84 -11.32
N GLU A 75 16.11 13.89 -11.54
CA GLU A 75 17.25 14.03 -12.46
C GLU A 75 16.98 13.46 -13.86
N VAL A 76 15.81 12.86 -14.12
CA VAL A 76 15.54 12.15 -15.38
C VAL A 76 14.14 12.46 -15.91
N GLU A 77 14.00 12.73 -17.22
CA GLU A 77 12.72 13.03 -17.91
C GLU A 77 11.62 11.95 -17.77
N TRP A 78 11.92 10.80 -17.16
CA TRP A 78 11.00 9.67 -16.97
C TRP A 78 10.00 9.84 -15.83
N ILE A 79 9.80 11.05 -15.28
CA ILE A 79 8.81 11.34 -14.22
C ILE A 79 7.45 10.69 -14.48
N ASN A 80 7.03 10.60 -15.75
CA ASN A 80 5.74 10.01 -16.14
C ASN A 80 5.69 8.47 -16.08
N VAL A 81 6.84 7.79 -16.08
CA VAL A 81 6.94 6.31 -16.13
C VAL A 81 7.44 5.74 -14.80
N THR A 82 8.17 6.52 -14.01
CA THR A 82 8.66 6.15 -12.67
C THR A 82 7.56 5.59 -11.76
N PRO A 83 6.34 6.17 -11.70
CA PRO A 83 5.27 5.62 -10.87
C PRO A 83 4.91 4.19 -11.29
N LEU A 84 4.80 3.88 -12.58
CA LEU A 84 4.42 2.54 -13.04
C LEU A 84 5.52 1.50 -12.78
N VAL A 85 6.78 1.86 -13.08
CA VAL A 85 7.94 0.99 -12.89
C VAL A 85 8.16 0.64 -11.41
N VAL A 86 7.77 1.53 -10.50
CA VAL A 86 7.89 1.34 -9.05
C VAL A 86 6.65 0.67 -8.46
N THR A 87 5.47 1.15 -8.83
CA THR A 87 4.21 0.74 -8.20
C THR A 87 3.81 -0.67 -8.62
N VAL A 88 4.09 -1.09 -9.86
CA VAL A 88 3.72 -2.44 -10.32
C VAL A 88 4.50 -3.54 -9.60
N PRO A 89 5.84 -3.51 -9.51
CA PRO A 89 6.58 -4.49 -8.70
C PRO A 89 6.20 -4.42 -7.23
N PHE A 90 5.95 -3.22 -6.71
CA PHE A 90 5.53 -3.03 -5.33
C PHE A 90 4.16 -3.67 -5.05
N TYR A 91 3.20 -3.51 -5.95
CA TYR A 91 1.89 -4.16 -5.91
C TYR A 91 2.00 -5.69 -5.97
N ILE A 92 2.83 -6.23 -6.85
CA ILE A 92 3.03 -7.68 -6.91
C ILE A 92 3.62 -8.17 -5.59
N LEU A 93 4.64 -7.47 -5.08
CA LEU A 93 5.29 -7.81 -3.81
C LEU A 93 4.32 -7.71 -2.63
N SER A 94 3.43 -6.70 -2.59
CA SER A 94 2.45 -6.55 -1.51
C SER A 94 1.50 -7.75 -1.44
N VAL A 95 1.04 -8.26 -2.59
CA VAL A 95 0.19 -9.47 -2.65
C VAL A 95 0.93 -10.69 -2.06
N TYR A 96 2.21 -10.88 -2.41
CA TYR A 96 3.00 -11.99 -1.88
C TYR A 96 3.24 -11.84 -0.37
N VAL A 97 3.63 -10.65 0.09
CA VAL A 97 3.87 -10.37 1.51
C VAL A 97 2.59 -10.58 2.32
N GLU A 98 1.45 -10.06 1.84
CA GLU A 98 0.16 -10.24 2.49
C GLU A 98 -0.21 -11.73 2.58
N GLN A 99 -0.09 -12.48 1.48
CA GLN A 99 -0.34 -13.92 1.50
C GLN A 99 0.57 -14.64 2.50
N MET A 100 1.87 -14.31 2.53
CA MET A 100 2.82 -14.92 3.47
C MET A 100 2.44 -14.63 4.92
N VAL A 101 2.09 -13.38 5.24
CA VAL A 101 1.64 -12.98 6.58
C VAL A 101 0.36 -13.74 6.94
N MET A 102 -0.62 -13.77 6.05
CA MET A 102 -1.90 -14.41 6.31
C MET A 102 -1.82 -15.93 6.45
N VAL A 103 -0.96 -16.59 5.67
CA VAL A 103 -0.71 -18.04 5.78
C VAL A 103 -0.10 -18.37 7.13
N ARG A 104 1.00 -17.70 7.50
CA ARG A 104 1.67 -17.90 8.81
C ARG A 104 0.70 -17.70 9.97
N GLU A 105 -0.09 -16.64 9.87
CA GLU A 105 -1.09 -16.29 10.87
C GLU A 105 -2.26 -17.30 10.95
N ALA A 106 -2.70 -17.85 9.81
CA ALA A 106 -3.71 -18.90 9.78
C ALA A 106 -3.19 -20.20 10.40
N GLU A 107 -1.95 -20.58 10.06
CA GLU A 107 -1.27 -21.77 10.59
C GLU A 107 -1.12 -21.68 12.13
N HIS A 108 -0.64 -20.55 12.66
CA HIS A 108 -0.56 -20.33 14.11
C HIS A 108 -1.92 -20.40 14.80
N ALA A 109 -3.00 -20.05 14.10
CA ALA A 109 -4.35 -20.10 14.63
C ALA A 109 -5.07 -21.45 14.42
N GLY A 110 -4.43 -22.43 13.77
CA GLY A 110 -5.06 -23.70 13.39
C GLY A 110 -6.22 -23.54 12.40
N GLN A 111 -6.15 -22.52 11.54
CA GLN A 111 -7.19 -22.17 10.57
C GLN A 111 -6.74 -22.47 9.15
N THR A 112 -7.71 -22.68 8.26
CA THR A 112 -7.43 -22.73 6.82
C THR A 112 -6.96 -21.36 6.34
N PRO A 113 -5.79 -21.26 5.69
CA PRO A 113 -5.31 -20.00 5.14
C PRO A 113 -6.21 -19.52 3.99
N PRO A 114 -6.30 -18.21 3.78
CA PRO A 114 -7.06 -17.66 2.67
C PRO A 114 -6.41 -18.03 1.35
N ARG A 115 -7.24 -18.06 0.30
CA ARG A 115 -6.76 -18.39 -1.04
C ARG A 115 -5.88 -17.27 -1.57
N PHE A 116 -4.81 -17.63 -2.30
CA PHE A 116 -3.95 -16.64 -2.97
C PHE A 116 -4.74 -15.72 -3.91
N SER A 117 -5.77 -16.24 -4.59
CA SER A 117 -6.66 -15.44 -5.43
C SER A 117 -7.46 -14.39 -4.65
N THR A 118 -7.74 -14.62 -3.36
CA THR A 118 -8.39 -13.64 -2.48
C THR A 118 -7.45 -12.47 -2.20
N ALA A 119 -6.15 -12.72 -1.97
CA ALA A 119 -5.15 -11.66 -1.80
C ALA A 119 -5.01 -10.80 -3.06
N TRP A 120 -4.97 -11.43 -4.24
CA TRP A 120 -4.98 -10.71 -5.53
C TRP A 120 -6.23 -9.86 -5.71
N LEU A 121 -7.40 -10.39 -5.36
CA LEU A 121 -8.65 -9.64 -5.45
C LEU A 121 -8.66 -8.47 -4.48
N ALA A 122 -8.23 -8.67 -3.24
CA ALA A 122 -8.18 -7.64 -2.20
C ALA A 122 -7.28 -6.47 -2.63
N ASN A 123 -6.02 -6.75 -2.97
CA ASN A 123 -5.10 -5.73 -3.47
C ASN A 123 -5.64 -5.11 -4.76
N GLY A 124 -6.13 -5.91 -5.70
CA GLY A 124 -6.63 -5.42 -6.98
C GLY A 124 -7.76 -4.39 -6.82
N VAL A 125 -8.71 -4.66 -5.92
CA VAL A 125 -9.81 -3.74 -5.62
C VAL A 125 -9.29 -2.48 -4.90
N SER A 126 -8.36 -2.61 -3.96
CA SER A 126 -7.75 -1.47 -3.26
C SER A 126 -7.05 -0.52 -4.23
N TYR A 127 -6.22 -1.06 -5.12
CA TYR A 127 -5.47 -0.26 -6.09
C TYR A 127 -6.35 0.31 -7.18
N ALA A 128 -7.36 -0.43 -7.67
CA ALA A 128 -8.34 0.11 -8.60
C ALA A 128 -9.14 1.27 -7.97
N GLY A 129 -9.53 1.13 -6.70
CA GLY A 129 -10.19 2.19 -5.94
C GLY A 129 -9.29 3.41 -5.74
N LEU A 130 -8.00 3.20 -5.45
CA LEU A 130 -7.01 4.27 -5.33
C LEU A 130 -6.83 5.02 -6.66
N VAL A 131 -6.71 4.31 -7.78
CA VAL A 131 -6.62 4.91 -9.12
C VAL A 131 -7.88 5.72 -9.43
N ALA A 132 -9.07 5.16 -9.19
CA ALA A 132 -10.33 5.86 -9.43
C ALA A 132 -10.45 7.13 -8.58
N PHE A 133 -10.07 7.07 -7.29
CA PHE A 133 -10.01 8.22 -6.41
C PHE A 133 -9.09 9.32 -6.97
N TRP A 134 -7.90 8.95 -7.42
CA TRP A 134 -6.96 9.91 -8.00
C TRP A 134 -7.49 10.55 -9.27
N LEU A 135 -8.06 9.76 -10.20
CA LEU A 135 -8.65 10.29 -11.44
C LEU A 135 -9.71 11.36 -11.15
N VAL A 136 -10.59 11.11 -10.17
CA VAL A 136 -11.60 12.09 -9.72
C VAL A 136 -10.95 13.34 -9.12
N MET A 137 -9.92 13.18 -8.27
CA MET A 137 -9.24 14.29 -7.61
C MET A 137 -8.47 15.20 -8.58
N VAL A 138 -7.87 14.65 -9.64
CA VAL A 138 -7.17 15.43 -10.68
C VAL A 138 -8.08 15.92 -11.80
N GLY A 139 -9.39 15.69 -11.72
CA GLY A 139 -10.39 16.24 -12.65
C GLY A 139 -10.36 15.60 -14.04
N TRP A 140 -9.98 14.33 -14.13
CA TRP A 140 -10.13 13.52 -15.34
C TRP A 140 -11.50 12.84 -15.42
#